data_AF-A0A225WIM8-F1
#
_entry.id   AF-A0A225WIM8-F1
#
_cell.length_a   1.000
_cell.length_b   1.000
_cell.length_c   1.000
_cell.angle_alpha   90.00
_cell.angle_beta   90.00
_cell.angle_gamma   90.00
#
_symmetry.space_group_name_H-M   'P 1'
#
loop_
_entity.id
_entity.type
_entity.pdbx_description
1 polymer ?
#
loop_
_entity_poly.entity_id
_entity_poly.type
_entity_poly.pdbx_seq_one_letter_code
_entity_poly.pdbx_strand_id
1 'polypeptide(L)'
;MEPGTIDLMKNFGRHNIAKHAVFFTALASTDFLRHYALNKNKSTKQTNHSGNVRVWGCESELCSWQVTLTKKRSTQRENTKLAFCPDNSWFVCSIQLIHSSSCDSVRKCSSKILVELSGFKGAIAKKLNSARARVTSSVKQMDNVNVDQRSALVYKAIARVKKMMETEVDKYDKLLSFLRSFARENPGIFLAIGALVQGKDNWSPLLECDTTHMKRQHYIGLWVLLVGKDDQWMNIPVYVSFIHKETVEHRAKELSVDNPR
;
A
#
# COMPACT_ATOMS: atom_id res chain seq x y z
N MET A 1 -12.00 6.15 -0.14
CA MET A 1 -11.38 6.21 1.20
C MET A 1 -10.83 7.61 1.35
N GLU A 2 -11.11 8.31 2.45
CA GLU A 2 -10.65 9.69 2.59
C GLU A 2 -9.12 9.73 2.78
N PRO A 3 -8.43 10.71 2.18
CA PRO A 3 -7.01 10.97 2.41
C PRO A 3 -6.63 10.93 3.90
N GLY A 4 -5.64 10.13 4.26
CA GLY A 4 -5.14 10.03 5.64
C GLY A 4 -6.00 9.25 6.62
N THR A 5 -6.99 8.50 6.13
CA THR A 5 -7.75 7.52 6.91
C THR A 5 -7.28 6.10 6.62
N ILE A 6 -7.40 5.24 7.63
CA ILE A 6 -7.08 3.81 7.51
C ILE A 6 -8.36 3.00 7.39
N ASP A 7 -8.33 1.96 6.55
CA ASP A 7 -9.43 1.02 6.38
C ASP A 7 -9.59 0.11 7.61
N LEU A 8 -10.47 0.53 8.53
CA LEU A 8 -10.73 -0.23 9.76
C LEU A 8 -11.41 -1.57 9.48
N MET A 9 -12.21 -1.68 8.43
CA MET A 9 -12.83 -2.96 8.05
C MET A 9 -11.79 -3.94 7.53
N LYS A 10 -10.95 -3.49 6.60
CA LYS A 10 -9.90 -4.34 6.04
C LYS A 10 -8.92 -4.81 7.13
N ASN A 11 -8.55 -3.93 8.07
CA ASN A 11 -7.54 -4.24 9.08
C ASN A 11 -8.08 -4.95 10.32
N PHE A 12 -9.34 -4.70 10.71
CA PHE A 12 -9.88 -5.15 12.00
C PHE A 12 -11.28 -5.80 11.90
N GLY A 13 -11.85 -5.88 10.69
CA GLY A 13 -13.19 -6.42 10.45
C GLY A 13 -14.32 -5.58 11.06
N ARG A 14 -14.07 -4.31 11.41
CA ARG A 14 -15.07 -3.45 12.06
C ARG A 14 -14.84 -1.96 11.74
N HIS A 15 -15.94 -1.22 11.55
CA HIS A 15 -15.90 0.22 11.28
C HIS A 15 -15.82 1.08 12.56
N ASN A 16 -16.55 0.68 13.60
CA ASN A 16 -16.79 1.51 14.79
C ASN A 16 -16.49 0.74 16.08
N ILE A 17 -16.35 1.50 17.16
CA ILE A 17 -16.29 0.96 18.51
C ILE A 17 -17.72 0.68 18.96
N ALA A 18 -18.02 -0.58 19.28
CA ALA A 18 -19.32 -1.00 19.78
C ALA A 18 -19.19 -1.62 21.17
N LYS A 19 -20.23 -1.44 22.00
CA LYS A 19 -20.33 -2.15 23.28
C LYS A 19 -20.36 -3.66 23.01
N HIS A 20 -19.69 -4.43 23.86
CA HIS A 20 -19.48 -5.88 23.74
C HIS A 20 -18.64 -6.33 22.54
N ALA A 21 -18.04 -5.41 21.77
CA ALA A 21 -17.09 -5.79 20.74
C ALA A 21 -15.90 -6.55 21.35
N VAL A 22 -15.60 -7.72 20.79
CA VAL A 22 -14.57 -8.63 21.30
C VAL A 22 -13.25 -8.44 20.55
N PHE A 23 -12.13 -8.56 21.26
CA PHE A 23 -10.77 -8.58 20.75
C PHE A 23 -10.02 -9.75 21.39
N PHE A 24 -9.42 -10.62 20.58
CA PHE A 24 -8.68 -11.78 21.08
C PHE A 24 -7.44 -11.40 21.90
N THR A 25 -6.83 -10.26 21.60
CA THR A 25 -5.64 -9.78 22.32
C THR A 25 -5.78 -8.32 22.71
N ALA A 26 -5.07 -7.96 23.77
CA ALA A 26 -5.00 -6.58 24.22
C ALA A 26 -4.24 -5.68 23.23
N LEU A 27 -3.36 -6.26 22.43
CA LEU A 27 -2.67 -5.54 21.35
C LEU A 27 -3.62 -5.22 20.20
N ALA A 28 -4.49 -6.17 19.80
CA ALA A 28 -5.47 -5.95 18.76
C ALA A 28 -6.46 -4.82 19.12
N SER A 29 -6.94 -4.78 20.36
CA SER A 29 -7.78 -3.67 20.83
C SER A 29 -7.03 -2.34 20.87
N THR A 30 -5.77 -2.35 21.32
CA THR A 30 -4.91 -1.16 21.33
C THR A 30 -4.69 -0.60 19.92
N ASP A 31 -4.33 -1.46 18.98
CA ASP A 31 -4.06 -1.05 17.61
C ASP A 31 -5.37 -0.53 16.98
N PHE A 32 -6.51 -1.23 17.12
CA PHE A 32 -7.80 -0.75 16.63
C PHE A 32 -8.18 0.64 17.16
N LEU A 33 -8.10 0.87 18.47
CA LEU A 33 -8.50 2.15 19.08
C LEU A 33 -7.63 3.32 18.60
N ARG A 34 -6.33 3.09 18.37
CA ARG A 34 -5.43 4.11 17.82
C ARG A 34 -5.77 4.44 16.37
N HIS A 35 -6.10 3.44 15.56
CA HIS A 35 -6.51 3.65 14.17
C HIS A 35 -7.88 4.35 14.07
N TYR A 36 -8.83 3.95 14.93
CA TYR A 36 -10.12 4.63 15.03
C TYR A 36 -9.95 6.11 15.40
N ALA A 37 -9.13 6.40 16.43
CA ALA A 37 -8.86 7.78 16.85
C ALA A 37 -8.20 8.60 15.73
N LEU A 38 -7.22 8.02 15.02
CA LEU A 38 -6.55 8.65 13.88
C LEU A 38 -7.57 9.07 12.81
N ASN A 39 -8.49 8.18 12.43
CA ASN A 39 -9.54 8.47 11.45
C ASN A 39 -10.52 9.56 11.91
N LYS A 40 -10.69 9.73 13.22
CA LYS A 40 -11.48 10.84 13.80
C LYS A 40 -10.67 12.12 14.00
N ASN A 41 -9.44 12.16 13.49
CA ASN A 41 -8.48 13.25 13.67
C ASN A 41 -8.15 13.54 15.16
N LYS A 42 -8.18 12.51 16.00
CA LYS A 42 -7.93 12.57 17.45
C LYS A 42 -6.82 11.60 17.85
N SER A 43 -6.36 11.71 19.10
CA SER A 43 -5.39 10.81 19.71
C SER A 43 -5.92 10.24 21.02
N THR A 44 -5.48 9.03 21.32
CA THR A 44 -5.89 8.30 22.52
C THR A 44 -4.68 7.87 23.33
N LYS A 45 -4.85 7.88 24.65
CA LYS A 45 -3.89 7.38 25.64
C LYS A 45 -4.55 6.34 26.52
N GLN A 46 -3.77 5.38 26.99
CA GLN A 46 -4.23 4.47 28.02
C GLN A 46 -4.13 5.20 29.37
N THR A 47 -5.24 5.31 30.09
CA THR A 47 -5.31 6.01 31.39
C THR A 47 -5.20 5.07 32.58
N ASN A 48 -5.50 3.78 32.38
CA ASN A 48 -5.38 2.75 33.42
C ASN A 48 -4.63 1.52 32.88
N HIS A 49 -3.64 1.05 33.65
CA HIS A 49 -2.77 -0.09 33.36
C HIS A 49 -3.07 -1.33 34.21
N SER A 50 -4.32 -1.56 34.60
CA SER A 50 -4.70 -2.82 35.26
C SER A 50 -4.58 -4.04 34.32
N GLY A 51 -4.18 -5.18 34.88
CA GLY A 51 -3.99 -6.42 34.11
C GLY A 51 -5.27 -6.97 33.48
N ASN A 52 -6.43 -6.70 34.10
CA ASN A 52 -7.74 -7.21 33.65
C ASN A 52 -8.68 -6.12 33.13
N VAL A 53 -8.35 -4.84 33.35
CA VAL A 53 -9.16 -3.70 32.92
C VAL A 53 -8.25 -2.69 32.24
N ARG A 54 -8.62 -2.26 31.04
CA ARG A 54 -7.90 -1.21 30.31
C ARG A 54 -8.85 -0.08 30.00
N VAL A 55 -8.46 1.13 30.37
CA VAL A 55 -9.21 2.33 30.05
C VAL A 55 -8.38 3.14 29.05
N TRP A 56 -9.02 3.48 27.94
CA TRP A 56 -8.48 4.36 26.91
C TRP A 56 -9.26 5.67 26.95
N GLY A 57 -8.56 6.78 27.05
CA GLY A 57 -9.14 8.11 26.99
C GLY A 57 -8.58 8.90 25.82
N CYS A 58 -9.20 10.05 25.54
CA CYS A 58 -8.58 11.07 24.70
C CYS A 58 -7.25 11.52 25.31
N GLU A 59 -6.29 11.97 24.48
CA GLU A 59 -5.06 12.58 25.01
C GLU A 59 -5.32 13.93 25.68
N SER A 60 -6.32 14.67 25.18
CA SER A 60 -6.84 15.92 25.74
C SER A 60 -7.47 15.69 27.11
N GLU A 61 -7.07 16.50 28.09
CA GLU A 61 -7.63 16.46 29.45
C GLU A 61 -9.03 17.09 29.52
N LEU A 62 -9.38 17.92 28.54
CA LEU A 62 -10.67 18.59 28.42
C LEU A 62 -11.74 17.71 27.75
N CYS A 63 -11.45 16.43 27.53
CA CYS A 63 -12.27 15.54 26.74
C CYS A 63 -12.68 14.28 27.52
N SER A 64 -14.00 14.05 27.62
CA SER A 64 -14.58 12.89 28.30
C SER A 64 -14.64 11.61 27.45
N TRP A 65 -14.14 11.65 26.21
CA TRP A 65 -14.07 10.46 25.35
C TRP A 65 -13.29 9.35 26.05
N GLN A 66 -13.91 8.19 26.17
CA GLN A 66 -13.35 7.05 26.89
C GLN A 66 -13.89 5.72 26.36
N VAL A 67 -13.05 4.69 26.38
CA VAL A 67 -13.42 3.29 26.14
C VAL A 67 -12.82 2.41 27.22
N THR A 68 -13.65 1.63 27.88
CA THR A 68 -13.20 0.65 28.88
C THR A 68 -13.32 -0.75 28.30
N LEU A 69 -12.21 -1.50 28.39
CA LEU A 69 -12.14 -2.90 28.03
C LEU A 69 -11.88 -3.74 29.27
N THR A 70 -12.55 -4.89 29.34
CA THR A 70 -12.37 -5.88 30.40
C THR A 70 -11.94 -7.20 29.79
N LYS A 71 -11.02 -7.90 30.44
CA LYS A 71 -10.61 -9.25 30.05
C LYS A 71 -11.59 -10.27 30.65
N LYS A 72 -12.16 -11.16 29.84
CA LYS A 72 -12.89 -12.33 30.34
C LYS A 72 -11.89 -13.29 30.97
N ARG A 73 -12.13 -13.61 32.24
CA ARG A 73 -11.34 -14.60 32.98
C ARG A 73 -11.93 -15.99 32.72
N SER A 74 -11.05 -16.98 32.58
CA SER A 74 -11.44 -18.38 32.69
C SER A 74 -11.97 -18.60 34.11
N THR A 75 -13.23 -19.02 34.23
CA THR A 75 -13.85 -19.39 35.50
C THR A 75 -14.33 -20.84 35.40
N GLN A 76 -14.22 -21.61 36.49
CA GLN A 76 -14.71 -23.00 36.51
C GLN A 76 -16.23 -23.11 36.30
N ARG A 77 -16.98 -22.04 36.57
CA ARG A 77 -18.42 -21.96 36.32
C ARG A 77 -18.69 -21.23 35.01
N GLU A 78 -19.63 -21.77 34.24
CA GLU A 78 -20.09 -21.18 33.00
C GLU A 78 -20.76 -19.81 33.29
N ASN A 79 -20.17 -18.73 32.79
CA ASN A 79 -20.71 -17.39 32.98
C ASN A 79 -21.61 -17.03 31.78
N THR A 80 -22.91 -17.28 31.92
CA THR A 80 -23.92 -17.03 30.89
C THR A 80 -23.95 -15.56 30.41
N LYS A 81 -23.61 -14.60 31.29
CA LYS A 81 -23.58 -13.17 30.94
C LYS A 81 -22.43 -12.80 30.00
N LEU A 82 -21.38 -13.62 29.93
CA LEU A 82 -20.20 -13.41 29.08
C LEU A 82 -20.02 -14.53 28.05
N ALA A 83 -21.08 -15.27 27.73
CA ALA A 83 -21.05 -16.35 26.74
C ALA A 83 -20.59 -15.85 25.35
N PHE A 84 -20.87 -14.58 25.01
CA PHE A 84 -20.46 -13.96 23.76
C PHE A 84 -18.94 -13.75 23.62
N CYS A 85 -18.20 -13.74 24.74
CA CYS A 85 -16.77 -13.44 24.76
C CYS A 85 -15.99 -14.73 25.06
N PRO A 86 -14.98 -15.11 24.24
CA PRO A 86 -14.14 -16.24 24.54
C PRO A 86 -13.26 -15.98 25.77
N ASP A 87 -12.84 -17.05 26.42
CA ASP A 87 -11.95 -16.94 27.58
C ASP A 87 -10.62 -16.30 27.19
N ASN A 88 -10.04 -15.55 28.13
CA ASN A 88 -8.83 -14.75 27.94
C ASN A 88 -8.92 -13.65 26.86
N SER A 89 -10.09 -13.42 26.27
CA SER A 89 -10.33 -12.33 25.32
C SER A 89 -10.75 -11.05 26.04
N TRP A 90 -10.62 -9.93 25.32
CA TRP A 90 -11.01 -8.60 25.77
C TRP A 90 -12.33 -8.21 25.14
N PHE A 91 -13.18 -7.52 25.88
CA PHE A 91 -14.41 -6.96 25.33
C PHE A 91 -14.63 -5.54 25.82
N VAL A 92 -15.31 -4.74 25.00
CA VAL A 92 -15.71 -3.37 25.35
C VAL A 92 -16.87 -3.42 26.35
N CYS A 93 -16.64 -2.99 27.59
CA CYS A 93 -17.69 -2.99 28.62
C CYS A 93 -18.39 -1.63 28.76
N SER A 94 -17.68 -0.53 28.46
CA SER A 94 -18.22 0.82 28.52
C SER A 94 -17.61 1.71 27.43
N ILE A 95 -18.42 2.62 26.88
CA ILE A 95 -18.03 3.56 25.83
C ILE A 95 -18.61 4.95 26.13
N GLN A 96 -17.79 5.97 25.87
CA GLN A 96 -18.17 7.36 25.74
C GLN A 96 -17.44 7.89 24.50
N LEU A 97 -18.12 7.94 23.36
CA LEU A 97 -17.49 8.23 22.06
C LEU A 97 -17.63 9.69 21.62
N ILE A 98 -18.29 10.51 22.43
CA ILE A 98 -18.47 11.94 22.15
C ILE A 98 -17.24 12.67 22.68
N HIS A 99 -16.53 13.34 21.77
CA HIS A 99 -15.50 14.29 22.16
C HIS A 99 -16.14 15.58 22.67
N SER A 100 -15.55 16.18 23.69
CA SER A 100 -15.95 17.52 24.12
C SER A 100 -15.76 18.53 22.98
N SER A 101 -16.58 19.58 22.95
CA SER A 101 -16.39 20.73 22.04
C SER A 101 -15.05 21.42 22.27
N SER A 102 -14.53 21.38 23.50
CA SER A 102 -13.22 21.90 23.90
C SER A 102 -12.05 20.92 23.68
N CYS A 103 -12.27 19.81 22.97
CA CYS A 103 -11.23 18.79 22.75
C CYS A 103 -10.12 19.28 21.81
N ASP A 104 -8.98 19.65 22.38
CA ASP A 104 -7.75 20.07 21.71
C ASP A 104 -6.83 18.93 21.23
N SER A 105 -7.22 17.68 21.47
CA SER A 105 -6.45 16.53 20.96
C SER A 105 -6.34 16.57 19.44
N VAL A 106 -5.11 16.40 18.98
CA VAL A 106 -4.73 16.27 17.57
C VAL A 106 -4.32 14.84 17.28
N ARG A 107 -4.56 14.38 16.05
CA ARG A 107 -4.18 13.03 15.64
C ARG A 107 -2.71 12.72 15.93
N LYS A 108 -2.46 11.49 16.39
CA LYS A 108 -1.11 10.99 16.70
C LYS A 108 -0.76 9.83 15.77
N CYS A 109 0.03 10.13 14.75
CA CYS A 109 0.59 9.11 13.87
C CYS A 109 1.75 8.37 14.58
N SER A 110 1.70 7.04 14.60
CA SER A 110 2.77 6.16 15.10
C SER A 110 3.55 5.56 13.92
N SER A 111 4.73 4.99 14.12
CA SER A 111 5.46 4.34 13.02
C SER A 111 4.71 3.14 12.42
N LYS A 112 3.85 2.45 13.19
CA LYS A 112 2.97 1.39 12.68
C LYS A 112 1.90 1.96 11.75
N ILE A 113 1.27 3.05 12.17
CA ILE A 113 0.23 3.73 11.38
C ILE A 113 0.83 4.37 10.13
N LEU A 114 2.01 4.98 10.27
CA LEU A 114 2.66 5.71 9.18
C LEU A 114 2.91 4.80 7.97
N VAL A 115 3.31 3.54 8.17
CA VAL A 115 3.55 2.60 7.07
C VAL A 115 2.27 2.15 6.35
N GLU A 116 1.11 2.38 6.95
CA GLU A 116 -0.18 2.05 6.35
C GLU A 116 -0.75 3.16 5.47
N LEU A 117 -0.25 4.39 5.65
CA LEU A 117 -0.67 5.58 4.91
C LEU A 117 -0.31 5.50 3.42
N SER A 118 -1.16 6.11 2.60
CA SER A 118 -1.07 6.01 1.15
C SER A 118 0.17 6.73 0.61
N GLY A 119 0.45 7.94 1.08
CA GLY A 119 1.65 8.71 0.73
C GLY A 119 2.92 8.04 1.22
N PHE A 120 2.89 7.37 2.37
CA PHE A 120 4.05 6.60 2.81
C PHE A 120 4.33 5.42 1.87
N LYS A 121 3.30 4.62 1.56
CA LYS A 121 3.41 3.48 0.63
C LYS A 121 3.87 3.92 -0.76
N GLY A 122 3.35 5.04 -1.27
CA GLY A 122 3.76 5.61 -2.55
C GLY A 122 5.20 6.14 -2.54
N ALA A 123 5.68 6.65 -1.41
CA ALA A 123 7.06 7.13 -1.27
C ALA A 123 8.09 6.02 -1.03
N ILE A 124 7.65 4.87 -0.51
CA ILE A 124 8.48 3.68 -0.28
C ILE A 124 8.11 2.61 -1.31
N ALA A 125 8.58 2.79 -2.54
CA ALA A 125 8.55 1.75 -3.56
C ALA A 125 9.94 1.11 -3.71
N LYS A 126 9.96 -0.17 -4.08
CA LYS A 126 11.19 -0.88 -4.41
C LYS A 126 11.89 -0.12 -5.55
N LYS A 127 13.18 0.21 -5.39
CA LYS A 127 14.02 1.03 -6.30
C LYS A 127 13.83 2.55 -6.30
N LEU A 128 12.99 3.10 -5.41
CA LEU A 128 12.85 4.54 -5.25
C LEU A 128 13.66 5.05 -4.05
N ASN A 129 14.28 6.23 -4.17
CA ASN A 129 14.96 6.87 -3.05
C ASN A 129 13.97 7.10 -1.90
N SER A 130 14.18 6.38 -0.80
CA SER A 130 13.39 6.44 0.44
C SER A 130 13.81 7.63 1.33
N ALA A 131 14.24 8.75 0.73
CA ALA A 131 14.71 9.91 1.47
C ALA A 131 13.61 10.43 2.40
N ARG A 132 13.99 10.78 3.64
CA ARG A 132 13.07 11.32 4.65
C ARG A 132 12.23 12.47 4.09
N ALA A 133 12.86 13.44 3.42
CA ALA A 133 12.19 14.61 2.88
C ALA A 133 11.06 14.24 1.90
N ARG A 134 11.31 13.25 1.03
CA ARG A 134 10.32 12.74 0.08
C ARG A 134 9.15 12.06 0.80
N VAL A 135 9.44 11.17 1.73
CA VAL A 135 8.41 10.44 2.50
C VAL A 135 7.54 11.43 3.27
N THR A 136 8.17 12.39 3.94
CA THR A 136 7.47 13.45 4.67
C THR A 136 6.59 14.30 3.76
N SER A 137 7.10 14.74 2.61
CA SER A 137 6.34 15.53 1.63
C SER A 137 5.13 14.76 1.10
N SER A 138 5.34 13.50 0.70
CA SER A 138 4.26 12.64 0.17
C SER A 138 3.17 12.38 1.20
N VAL A 139 3.52 12.06 2.44
CA VAL A 139 2.56 11.84 3.53
C VAL A 139 1.80 13.13 3.87
N LYS A 140 2.46 14.28 3.83
CA LYS A 140 1.83 15.58 4.04
C LYS A 140 0.85 15.93 2.93
N GLN A 141 1.20 15.66 1.68
CA GLN A 141 0.36 15.97 0.51
C GLN A 141 -0.81 14.98 0.36
N MET A 142 -0.54 13.68 0.48
CA MET A 142 -1.50 12.61 0.18
C MET A 142 -2.39 12.23 1.36
N ASP A 143 -1.89 12.32 2.60
CA ASP A 143 -2.61 11.91 3.79
C ASP A 143 -2.94 13.08 4.72
N ASN A 144 -2.57 14.30 4.30
CA ASN A 144 -2.60 15.51 5.11
C ASN A 144 -1.77 15.41 6.39
N VAL A 145 -0.99 14.35 6.66
CA VAL A 145 -0.32 14.12 7.95
C VAL A 145 1.03 14.86 8.02
N ASN A 146 1.16 15.80 8.95
CA ASN A 146 2.44 16.48 9.19
C ASN A 146 3.38 15.64 10.08
N VAL A 147 4.52 15.24 9.52
CA VAL A 147 5.61 14.54 10.23
C VAL A 147 6.96 15.28 10.10
N ASP A 148 6.96 16.55 9.71
CA ASP A 148 8.17 17.37 9.43
C ASP A 148 9.17 17.35 10.59
N GLN A 149 8.64 17.51 11.82
CA GLN A 149 9.42 17.56 13.07
C GLN A 149 9.62 16.17 13.71
N ARG A 150 9.13 15.08 13.08
CA ARG A 150 9.14 13.72 13.66
C ARG A 150 10.15 12.80 12.96
N SER A 151 11.37 13.29 12.74
CA SER A 151 12.41 12.58 11.99
C SER A 151 12.66 11.15 12.46
N ALA A 152 12.79 10.93 13.77
CA ALA A 152 13.02 9.60 14.33
C ALA A 152 11.89 8.60 14.00
N LEU A 153 10.64 9.08 14.00
CA LEU A 153 9.48 8.26 13.64
C LEU A 153 9.49 7.88 12.16
N VAL A 154 9.85 8.83 11.28
CA VAL A 154 9.94 8.60 9.84
C VAL A 154 11.06 7.61 9.52
N TYR A 155 12.26 7.80 10.09
CA TYR A 155 13.37 6.85 9.90
C TYR A 155 13.04 5.46 10.40
N LYS A 156 12.40 5.34 11.58
CA LYS A 156 11.96 4.05 12.13
C LYS A 156 10.95 3.35 11.22
N ALA A 157 10.03 4.09 10.61
CA ALA A 157 9.07 3.55 9.65
C ALA A 157 9.75 3.09 8.36
N ILE A 158 10.67 3.90 7.80
CA ILE A 158 11.44 3.55 6.59
C ILE A 158 12.25 2.27 6.82
N ALA A 159 13.04 2.22 7.90
CA ALA A 159 13.88 1.07 8.22
C ALA A 159 13.05 -0.21 8.38
N ARG A 160 11.86 -0.11 9.00
CA ARG A 160 10.95 -1.24 9.16
C ARG A 160 10.48 -1.79 7.81
N VAL A 161 10.06 -0.93 6.88
CA VAL A 161 9.57 -1.39 5.57
C VAL A 161 10.69 -1.92 4.69
N LYS A 162 11.88 -1.29 4.71
CA LYS A 162 13.04 -1.82 3.99
C LYS A 162 13.37 -3.26 4.40
N LYS A 163 13.39 -3.52 5.71
CA LYS A 163 13.60 -4.87 6.24
C LYS A 163 12.55 -5.88 5.76
N MET A 164 11.31 -5.45 5.56
CA MET A 164 10.24 -6.31 5.01
C MET A 164 10.40 -6.54 3.50
N MET A 165 10.97 -5.57 2.78
CA MET A 165 11.20 -5.65 1.33
C MET A 165 12.43 -6.50 0.97
N GLU A 166 13.48 -6.50 1.80
CA GLU A 166 14.68 -7.33 1.63
C GLU A 166 14.36 -8.83 1.65
N THR A 167 13.29 -9.24 2.34
CA THR A 167 12.81 -10.63 2.36
C THR A 167 12.00 -11.04 1.13
N GLU A 168 11.57 -10.08 0.30
CA GLU A 168 10.89 -10.40 -0.96
C GLU A 168 11.91 -10.54 -2.09
N VAL A 169 12.29 -11.78 -2.39
CA VAL A 169 13.12 -12.13 -3.55
C VAL A 169 12.47 -11.55 -4.81
N ASP A 170 13.26 -10.75 -5.53
CA ASP A 170 12.88 -10.04 -6.74
C ASP A 170 12.41 -10.99 -7.84
N LYS A 171 11.08 -11.16 -7.99
CA LYS A 171 10.46 -11.84 -9.14
C LYS A 171 10.50 -10.93 -10.38
N TYR A 172 11.68 -10.72 -10.96
CA TYR A 172 11.82 -10.16 -12.32
C TYR A 172 11.47 -11.18 -13.42
N ASP A 173 11.17 -12.42 -13.06
CA ASP A 173 10.79 -13.49 -14.00
C ASP A 173 9.56 -13.14 -14.85
N LYS A 174 8.67 -12.26 -14.39
CA LYS A 174 7.43 -11.91 -15.09
C LYS A 174 7.66 -11.08 -16.37
N LEU A 175 8.60 -10.13 -16.35
CA LEU A 175 8.91 -9.32 -17.53
C LEU A 175 9.65 -10.15 -18.58
N LEU A 176 10.65 -10.93 -18.13
CA LEU A 176 11.37 -11.85 -19.00
C LEU A 176 10.45 -12.93 -19.59
N SER A 177 9.52 -13.49 -18.81
CA SER A 177 8.54 -14.46 -19.33
C SER A 177 7.52 -13.82 -20.27
N PHE A 178 7.08 -12.59 -20.04
CA PHE A 178 6.26 -11.84 -20.98
C PHE A 178 7.00 -11.62 -22.31
N LEU A 179 8.22 -11.08 -22.27
CA LEU A 179 9.02 -10.84 -23.48
C LEU A 179 9.33 -12.13 -24.25
N ARG A 180 9.63 -13.22 -23.54
CA ARG A 180 9.81 -14.55 -24.15
C ARG A 180 8.53 -15.09 -24.78
N SER A 181 7.39 -14.92 -24.12
CA SER A 181 6.09 -15.34 -24.67
C SER A 181 5.75 -14.51 -25.89
N PHE A 182 5.92 -13.19 -25.83
CA PHE A 182 5.69 -12.29 -26.94
C PHE A 182 6.55 -12.64 -28.17
N ALA A 183 7.85 -12.90 -27.97
CA ALA A 183 8.75 -13.32 -29.05
C ALA A 183 8.36 -14.69 -29.64
N ARG A 184 7.86 -15.62 -28.82
CA ARG A 184 7.41 -16.94 -29.27
C ARG A 184 6.13 -16.87 -30.11
N GLU A 185 5.16 -16.06 -29.70
CA GLU A 185 3.89 -15.90 -30.41
C GLU A 185 4.03 -15.07 -31.70
N ASN A 186 5.16 -14.38 -31.90
CA ASN A 186 5.40 -13.52 -33.06
C ASN A 186 6.75 -13.82 -33.74
N PRO A 187 6.91 -15.02 -34.34
CA PRO A 187 8.14 -15.38 -35.04
C PRO A 187 8.35 -14.45 -36.25
N GLY A 188 9.53 -13.81 -36.34
CA GLY A 188 9.87 -12.85 -37.41
C GLY A 188 9.95 -11.40 -36.96
N ILE A 189 9.42 -11.06 -35.78
CA ILE A 189 9.66 -9.76 -35.15
C ILE A 189 11.07 -9.74 -34.57
N PHE A 190 12.01 -9.10 -35.28
CA PHE A 190 13.30 -8.72 -34.70
C PHE A 190 13.05 -7.63 -33.66
N LEU A 191 12.93 -8.02 -32.39
CA LEU A 191 12.93 -7.08 -31.29
C LEU A 191 14.38 -6.55 -31.13
N ALA A 192 14.75 -5.56 -31.94
CA ALA A 192 15.98 -4.82 -31.72
C ALA A 192 15.80 -3.95 -30.46
N ILE A 193 16.24 -4.49 -29.32
CA ILE A 193 16.28 -3.74 -28.06
C ILE A 193 17.47 -2.76 -28.15
N GLY A 194 17.26 -1.63 -28.81
CA GLY A 194 18.15 -0.47 -28.74
C GLY A 194 18.00 0.17 -27.37
N ALA A 195 18.82 -0.24 -26.41
CA ALA A 195 18.84 0.32 -25.07
C ALA A 195 19.36 1.78 -25.12
N LEU A 196 18.47 2.76 -25.13
CA LEU A 196 18.79 4.06 -24.51
C LEU A 196 18.59 3.93 -22.99
N VAL A 197 19.31 2.99 -22.38
CA VAL A 197 19.38 2.82 -20.92
C VAL A 197 20.67 3.49 -20.47
N GLN A 198 20.82 4.79 -20.78
CA GLN A 198 21.85 5.61 -20.16
C GLN A 198 21.21 6.54 -19.14
N GLY A 199 21.42 6.18 -17.87
CA GLY A 199 21.48 7.13 -16.76
C GLY A 199 20.14 7.53 -16.15
N LYS A 200 19.54 6.66 -15.33
CA LYS A 200 18.84 7.03 -14.07
C LYS A 200 18.34 5.77 -13.36
N ASP A 201 18.88 5.50 -12.18
CA ASP A 201 18.64 4.29 -11.38
C ASP A 201 17.24 4.17 -10.71
N ASN A 202 16.22 4.93 -11.16
CA ASN A 202 15.00 5.18 -10.37
C ASN A 202 13.66 5.00 -11.14
N TRP A 203 13.52 4.01 -12.02
CA TRP A 203 12.24 3.81 -12.74
C TRP A 203 11.26 2.91 -11.97
N SER A 204 9.99 3.33 -11.92
CA SER A 204 8.84 2.54 -11.45
C SER A 204 8.59 1.32 -12.34
N PRO A 205 7.92 0.25 -11.86
CA PRO A 205 7.58 -0.91 -12.70
C PRO A 205 6.78 -0.48 -13.93
N LEU A 206 7.01 -1.18 -15.04
CA LEU A 206 6.26 -1.04 -16.28
C LEU A 206 4.75 -1.17 -16.00
N LEU A 207 3.98 -0.15 -16.37
CA LEU A 207 2.55 -0.09 -16.05
C LEU A 207 1.68 -0.58 -17.20
N GLU A 208 2.07 -0.23 -18.41
CA GLU A 208 1.25 -0.44 -19.59
C GLU A 208 2.14 -0.65 -20.81
N CYS A 209 1.67 -1.51 -21.71
CA CYS A 209 2.26 -1.74 -23.01
C CYS A 209 1.16 -1.43 -24.03
N ASP A 210 1.34 -0.37 -24.79
CA ASP A 210 0.46 -0.01 -25.89
C ASP A 210 1.12 -0.34 -27.22
N THR A 211 0.31 -0.79 -28.18
CA THR A 211 0.77 -1.12 -29.53
C THR A 211 -0.14 -0.49 -30.56
N THR A 212 0.43 0.37 -31.41
CA THR A 212 -0.32 1.06 -32.46
C THR A 212 0.24 0.72 -33.82
N HIS A 213 -0.62 0.32 -34.74
CA HIS A 213 -0.25 0.18 -36.14
C HIS A 213 -0.02 1.54 -36.78
N MET A 214 1.13 1.72 -37.43
CA MET A 214 1.45 2.93 -38.19
C MET A 214 1.54 2.60 -39.68
N LYS A 215 0.82 3.39 -40.49
CA LYS A 215 0.98 3.46 -41.95
C LYS A 215 1.32 4.90 -42.31
N ARG A 216 2.60 5.15 -42.63
CA ARG A 216 3.10 6.42 -43.18
C ARG A 216 3.81 6.15 -44.50
N GLN A 217 3.99 7.19 -45.30
CA GLN A 217 4.57 7.12 -46.63
C GLN A 217 5.96 6.44 -46.68
N HIS A 218 6.70 6.47 -45.56
CA HIS A 218 8.03 5.86 -45.43
C HIS A 218 8.13 4.75 -44.36
N TYR A 219 7.01 4.34 -43.74
CA TYR A 219 7.02 3.28 -42.71
C TYR A 219 5.66 2.60 -42.61
N ILE A 220 5.67 1.28 -42.71
CA ILE A 220 4.51 0.43 -42.42
C ILE A 220 4.96 -0.57 -41.36
N GLY A 221 4.35 -0.52 -40.17
CA GLY A 221 4.74 -1.39 -39.08
C GLY A 221 3.95 -1.18 -37.80
N LEU A 222 4.43 -1.79 -36.72
CA LEU A 222 3.89 -1.67 -35.37
C LEU A 222 4.80 -0.73 -34.55
N TRP A 223 4.18 0.11 -33.75
CA TRP A 223 4.84 0.95 -32.76
C TRP A 223 4.49 0.39 -31.38
N VAL A 224 5.50 -0.02 -30.61
CA VAL A 224 5.33 -0.50 -29.24
C VAL A 224 5.79 0.59 -28.29
N LEU A 225 4.90 1.05 -27.43
CA LEU A 225 5.18 2.01 -26.38
C LEU A 225 5.03 1.33 -25.02
N LEU A 226 6.12 1.31 -24.27
CA LEU A 226 6.14 0.90 -22.88
C LEU A 226 6.04 2.15 -22.01
N VAL A 227 5.02 2.23 -21.18
CA VAL A 227 4.75 3.38 -20.31
C VAL A 227 5.08 3.04 -18.85
N GLY A 228 5.73 3.98 -18.20
CA GLY A 228 6.04 3.96 -16.78
C GLY A 228 5.65 5.29 -16.14
N LYS A 229 6.00 5.46 -14.88
CA LYS A 229 5.75 6.70 -14.12
C LYS A 229 7.07 7.32 -13.67
N ASP A 230 7.18 8.63 -13.81
CA ASP A 230 8.26 9.40 -13.19
C ASP A 230 8.04 9.52 -11.67
N ASP A 231 8.94 10.25 -11.02
CA ASP A 231 8.89 10.58 -9.60
C ASP A 231 7.70 11.48 -9.20
N GLN A 232 6.99 12.05 -10.18
CA GLN A 232 5.81 12.89 -10.03
C GLN A 232 4.50 12.17 -10.43
N TRP A 233 4.55 10.87 -10.71
CA TRP A 233 3.39 10.09 -11.18
C TRP A 233 2.84 10.52 -12.54
N MET A 234 3.64 11.19 -13.37
CA MET A 234 3.31 11.46 -14.76
C MET A 234 3.68 10.26 -15.63
N ASN A 235 2.83 9.96 -16.62
CA ASN A 235 3.13 8.92 -17.58
C ASN A 235 4.36 9.33 -18.39
N ILE A 236 5.39 8.49 -18.37
CA ILE A 236 6.58 8.69 -19.18
C ILE A 236 6.81 7.48 -20.10
N PRO A 237 7.21 7.72 -21.36
CA PRO A 237 7.65 6.65 -22.24
C PRO A 237 8.95 6.06 -21.66
N VAL A 238 8.91 4.78 -21.29
CA VAL A 238 10.08 4.04 -20.77
C VAL A 238 10.85 3.43 -21.92
N TYR A 239 10.13 2.95 -22.92
CA TYR A 239 10.72 2.31 -24.09
C TYR A 239 9.81 2.46 -25.30
N VAL A 240 10.43 2.66 -26.45
CA VAL A 240 9.78 2.80 -27.73
C VAL A 240 10.47 1.84 -28.70
N SER A 241 9.69 1.01 -29.40
CA SER A 241 10.19 0.17 -30.48
C SER A 241 9.35 0.30 -31.73
N PHE A 242 10.01 0.17 -32.87
CA PHE A 242 9.40 0.16 -34.19
C PHE A 242 9.63 -1.20 -34.81
N ILE A 243 8.54 -1.95 -34.97
CA ILE A 243 8.55 -3.26 -35.62
C ILE A 243 8.17 -3.02 -37.08
N HIS A 244 9.15 -3.07 -37.97
CA HIS A 244 8.89 -3.00 -39.40
C HIS A 244 8.02 -4.18 -39.80
N LYS A 245 6.99 -3.94 -40.62
CA LYS A 245 6.22 -5.03 -41.22
C LYS A 245 7.20 -5.93 -42.00
N GLU A 246 7.03 -7.24 -41.86
CA GLU A 246 7.81 -8.26 -42.58
C GLU A 246 8.13 -7.81 -44.01
N THR A 247 9.42 -7.74 -44.33
CA THR A 247 9.89 -7.47 -45.68
C THR A 247 9.49 -8.64 -46.58
N VAL A 248 9.24 -8.33 -47.85
CA VAL A 248 8.75 -9.25 -48.89
C VAL A 248 9.62 -10.51 -49.05
N GLU A 249 10.85 -10.50 -48.53
CA GLU A 249 11.76 -11.65 -48.50
C GLU A 249 11.21 -12.87 -47.73
N HIS A 250 10.31 -12.67 -46.77
CA HIS A 250 9.64 -13.77 -46.07
C HIS A 250 8.54 -14.47 -46.90
N ARG A 251 7.96 -13.80 -47.89
CA ARG A 251 6.92 -14.36 -48.77
C ARG A 251 7.47 -15.43 -49.73
N ALA A 252 8.79 -15.44 -49.96
CA ALA A 252 9.43 -16.38 -50.86
C ALA A 252 9.52 -17.82 -50.29
N LYS A 253 9.35 -18.00 -48.97
CA LYS A 253 9.33 -19.33 -48.34
C LYS A 253 7.94 -19.98 -48.26
N GLU A 254 6.86 -19.21 -48.32
CA GLU A 254 5.51 -19.78 -48.44
C GLU A 254 5.13 -20.12 -49.88
N LEU A 255 5.73 -19.46 -50.88
CA LEU A 255 5.51 -19.76 -52.30
C LEU A 255 6.37 -20.91 -52.85
N SER A 256 7.24 -21.52 -52.04
CA SER A 256 8.05 -22.68 -52.45
C SER A 256 7.52 -24.03 -51.95
N VAL A 257 6.36 -24.06 -51.29
CA VAL A 257 5.71 -25.31 -50.83
C VAL A 257 4.59 -25.79 -51.75
N ASP A 258 4.09 -24.94 -52.66
CA ASP A 258 3.09 -25.32 -53.67
C ASP A 258 3.66 -25.32 -55.10
N ASN A 259 4.71 -26.12 -55.34
CA ASN A 259 4.88 -26.83 -56.62
C ASN A 259 6.05 -27.83 -56.59
N PRO A 260 5.76 -29.13 -56.60
CA PRO A 260 6.50 -30.03 -57.48
C PRO A 260 5.51 -30.85 -58.29
N ARG A 261 5.47 -30.57 -59.61
CA ARG A 261 5.04 -31.42 -60.73
C ARG A 261 3.94 -32.46 -60.47
#